data_AF-A0A7J5DV85-F1
#
_entry.id   AF-A0A7J5DV85-F1
#
_cell.length_a   1.000
_cell.length_b   1.000
_cell.length_c   1.000
_cell.angle_alpha   90.00
_cell.angle_beta   90.00
_cell.angle_gamma   90.00
#
_symmetry.space_group_name_H-M   'P 1'
#
loop_
_entity.id
_entity.type
_entity.pdbx_description
1 polymer ?
#
loop_
_entity_poly.entity_id
_entity_poly.type
_entity_poly.pdbx_seq_one_letter_code
_entity_poly.pdbx_strand_id
1 'polypeptide(L)'
;MTTEVVNTETGEILEPRATAALVPINTTTIARQATAIQEMAVSGYLEQARDWLATAVERTGPEEIAGAKAQIATAAEATKQLGLAREIQLDAQEMVRRADFALGKAIRKGQEDGSIAANGERLNKGLPHEKTSPDAYFNGGGETHAIYSMVDGTSDEVFDEAIKEAKDEGNLSRANMVRKIREKKTPPSPTRKDRANHMRDLAEKGYSSRQIATELGVHFDTVRGLARDFNIDVPADAIVGRTRRIDHTHMVESTVTDLVNTVEFIEAHIDLNQVDLAEADEWVSSLTDSIRALNRFVKQIKEKTHV
;
A
#
# COMPACT_ATOMS: atom_id res chain seq x y z
N MET A 1 4.05 32.03 19.60
CA MET A 1 3.63 33.39 19.99
C MET A 1 2.99 34.01 18.77
N THR A 2 1.67 34.02 18.72
CA THR A 2 0.89 34.65 17.64
C THR A 2 0.82 36.14 17.92
N THR A 3 1.40 36.95 17.03
CA THR A 3 1.37 38.41 17.13
C THR A 3 -0.05 38.89 16.79
N GLU A 4 -0.82 39.30 17.80
CA GLU A 4 -2.15 39.89 17.59
C GLU A 4 -1.99 41.29 16.98
N VAL A 5 -2.64 41.51 15.83
CA VAL A 5 -2.67 42.82 15.16
C VAL A 5 -3.97 43.51 15.56
N VAL A 6 -3.86 44.54 16.41
CA VAL A 6 -5.01 45.31 16.90
C VAL A 6 -5.19 46.55 16.02
N ASN A 7 -6.40 46.81 15.56
CA ASN A 7 -6.72 48.07 14.89
C ASN A 7 -6.64 49.22 15.91
N THR A 8 -5.71 50.14 15.72
CA THR A 8 -5.44 51.23 16.67
C THR A 8 -6.55 52.28 16.77
N GLU A 9 -7.47 52.32 15.79
CA GLU A 9 -8.58 53.30 15.79
C GLU A 9 -9.85 52.74 16.43
N THR A 10 -10.12 51.44 16.28
CA THR A 10 -11.36 50.81 16.78
C THR A 10 -11.15 49.93 18.01
N GLY A 11 -9.91 49.56 18.34
CA GLY A 11 -9.58 48.63 19.42
C GLY A 11 -10.03 47.19 19.16
N GLU A 12 -10.52 46.90 17.95
CA GLU A 12 -10.96 45.58 17.55
C GLU A 12 -9.74 44.71 17.26
N ILE A 13 -9.70 43.51 17.83
CA ILE A 13 -8.75 42.47 17.42
C ILE A 13 -9.13 42.15 15.98
N LEU A 14 -8.29 42.56 15.02
CA LEU A 14 -8.49 42.15 13.65
C LEU A 14 -8.23 40.65 13.65
N GLU A 15 -9.28 39.84 13.50
CA GLU A 15 -9.08 38.47 13.06
C GLU A 15 -8.16 38.55 11.84
N PRO A 16 -7.02 37.84 11.82
CA PRO A 16 -6.04 37.96 10.75
C PRO A 16 -6.78 37.73 9.44
N ARG A 17 -6.96 38.83 8.69
CA ARG A 17 -7.90 38.91 7.58
C ARG A 17 -7.74 37.67 6.71
N ALA A 18 -8.87 37.02 6.53
CA ALA A 18 -9.06 35.85 5.70
C ALA A 18 -8.25 35.92 4.40
N THR A 19 -7.74 34.75 3.97
CA THR A 19 -7.74 34.38 2.55
C THR A 19 -7.10 35.39 1.58
N ALA A 20 -5.86 35.83 1.81
CA ALA A 20 -5.11 36.41 0.69
C ALA A 20 -4.78 35.26 -0.28
N ALA A 21 -5.61 35.08 -1.29
CA ALA A 21 -5.33 34.17 -2.40
C ALA A 21 -3.94 34.48 -2.96
N LEU A 22 -3.23 33.45 -3.44
CA LEU A 22 -1.95 33.63 -4.10
C LEU A 22 -2.11 34.66 -5.22
N VAL A 23 -1.31 35.74 -5.16
CA VAL A 23 -1.40 36.83 -6.13
C VAL A 23 -0.86 36.34 -7.47
N PRO A 24 -1.66 36.35 -8.56
CA PRO A 24 -1.21 35.82 -9.84
C PRO A 24 -0.02 36.60 -10.40
N ILE A 25 0.99 35.87 -10.87
CA ILE A 25 2.10 36.46 -11.61
C ILE A 25 1.67 36.84 -13.04
N ASN A 26 1.92 38.09 -13.46
CA ASN A 26 1.63 38.55 -14.82
C ASN A 26 2.83 38.27 -15.75
N THR A 27 2.88 37.06 -16.30
CA THR A 27 3.97 36.60 -17.17
C THR A 27 4.16 37.45 -18.42
N THR A 28 3.08 38.00 -19.00
CA THR A 28 3.14 38.89 -20.17
C THR A 28 3.87 40.20 -19.89
N THR A 29 3.63 40.80 -18.72
CA THR A 29 4.32 42.02 -18.30
C THR A 29 5.79 41.73 -17.99
N ILE A 30 6.07 40.61 -17.31
CA ILE A 30 7.42 40.20 -16.94
C ILE A 30 8.27 39.90 -18.18
N ALA A 31 7.72 39.24 -19.21
CA ALA A 31 8.43 38.90 -20.44
C ALA A 31 9.03 40.11 -21.19
N ARG A 32 8.54 41.33 -20.92
CA ARG A 32 9.03 42.58 -21.53
C ARG A 32 10.14 43.26 -20.73
N GLN A 33 10.47 42.74 -19.55
CA GLN A 33 11.49 43.30 -18.66
C GLN A 33 12.87 42.73 -18.94
N ALA A 34 13.92 43.36 -18.41
CA ALA A 34 15.27 42.82 -18.42
C ALA A 34 15.36 41.52 -17.59
N THR A 35 16.24 40.58 -17.98
CA THR A 35 16.36 39.24 -17.36
C THR A 35 16.49 39.30 -15.84
N ALA A 36 17.33 40.19 -15.29
CA ALA A 36 17.48 40.32 -13.84
C ALA A 36 16.16 40.68 -13.11
N ILE A 37 15.30 41.50 -13.74
CA ILE A 37 13.98 41.84 -13.21
C ILE A 37 13.03 40.64 -13.33
N GLN A 38 13.14 39.86 -14.41
CA GLN A 38 12.36 38.64 -14.59
C GLN A 38 12.67 37.61 -13.50
N GLU A 39 13.95 37.36 -13.25
CA GLU A 39 14.43 36.42 -12.24
C GLU A 39 14.02 36.82 -10.83
N MET A 40 14.15 38.11 -10.49
CA MET A 40 13.71 38.65 -9.21
C MET A 40 12.19 38.54 -9.02
N ALA A 41 11.40 38.86 -10.05
CA ALA A 41 9.95 38.81 -9.99
C ALA A 41 9.43 37.37 -9.83
N VAL A 42 10.00 36.41 -10.56
CA VAL A 42 9.63 35.00 -10.42
C VAL A 42 10.04 34.47 -9.05
N SER A 43 11.26 34.76 -8.59
CA SER A 43 11.74 34.25 -7.29
C SER A 43 10.86 34.76 -6.14
N GLY A 44 10.49 36.05 -6.14
CA GLY A 44 9.59 36.61 -5.14
C GLY A 44 8.19 35.99 -5.18
N TYR A 45 7.66 35.69 -6.36
CA TYR A 45 6.40 34.96 -6.51
C TYR A 45 6.49 33.52 -5.95
N LEU A 46 7.59 32.80 -6.21
CA LEU A 46 7.78 31.43 -5.71
C LEU A 46 7.93 31.39 -4.20
N GLU A 47 8.57 32.39 -3.59
CA GLU A 47 8.64 32.56 -2.14
C GLU A 47 7.24 32.80 -1.55
N GLN A 48 6.46 33.73 -2.11
CA GLN A 48 5.08 33.95 -1.70
C GLN A 48 4.22 32.68 -1.84
N ALA A 49 4.39 31.92 -2.91
CA ALA A 49 3.70 30.66 -3.14
C ALA A 49 4.06 29.61 -2.09
N ARG A 50 5.34 29.53 -1.70
CA ARG A 50 5.82 28.63 -0.64
C ARG A 50 5.15 28.93 0.70
N ASP A 51 5.16 30.19 1.10
CA ASP A 51 4.56 30.63 2.37
C ASP A 51 3.05 30.40 2.40
N TRP A 52 2.38 30.67 1.27
CA TRP A 52 0.95 30.42 1.14
C TRP A 52 0.62 28.92 1.26
N LEU A 53 1.33 28.06 0.52
CA LEU A 53 1.11 26.61 0.54
C LEU A 53 1.34 25.97 1.91
N ALA A 54 2.26 26.51 2.72
CA ALA A 54 2.54 26.01 4.07
C ALA A 54 1.32 26.06 5.01
N THR A 55 0.35 26.94 4.73
CA THR A 55 -0.87 27.07 5.54
C THR A 55 -2.16 26.79 4.78
N ALA A 56 -2.11 26.66 3.45
CA ALA A 56 -3.30 26.55 2.60
C ALA A 56 -4.14 25.30 2.92
N VAL A 57 -3.52 24.14 3.16
CA VAL A 57 -4.24 22.88 3.45
C VAL A 57 -5.16 23.00 4.67
N GLU A 58 -4.77 23.80 5.66
CA GLU A 58 -5.57 24.01 6.86
C GLU A 58 -6.59 25.14 6.73
N ARG A 59 -6.34 26.11 5.85
CA ARG A 59 -7.09 27.37 5.78
C ARG A 59 -8.05 27.46 4.60
N THR A 60 -7.85 26.66 3.56
CA THR A 60 -8.63 26.70 2.32
C THR A 60 -9.06 25.30 1.89
N GLY A 61 -9.82 25.22 0.79
CA GLY A 61 -10.20 23.96 0.18
C GLY A 61 -9.23 23.50 -0.92
N PRO A 62 -9.50 22.31 -1.49
CA PRO A 62 -8.79 21.81 -2.67
C PRO A 62 -8.98 22.71 -3.91
N GLU A 63 -10.05 23.48 -3.99
CA GLU A 63 -10.33 24.37 -5.12
C GLU A 63 -9.31 25.50 -5.21
N GLU A 64 -9.08 26.22 -4.11
CA GLU A 64 -8.11 27.31 -4.06
C GLU A 64 -6.69 26.80 -4.31
N ILE A 65 -6.35 25.62 -3.77
CA ILE A 65 -5.03 25.00 -3.99
C ILE A 65 -4.86 24.57 -5.45
N ALA A 66 -5.91 24.04 -6.09
CA ALA A 66 -5.87 23.70 -7.52
C ALA A 66 -5.68 24.96 -8.38
N GLY A 67 -6.36 26.06 -8.03
CA GLY A 67 -6.16 27.37 -8.68
C GLY A 67 -4.74 27.89 -8.52
N ALA A 68 -4.19 27.88 -7.30
CA ALA A 68 -2.82 28.28 -7.03
C ALA A 68 -1.80 27.40 -7.78
N LYS A 69 -2.01 26.08 -7.80
CA LYS A 69 -1.19 25.14 -8.56
C LYS A 69 -1.16 25.48 -10.05
N ALA A 70 -2.29 25.82 -10.66
CA ALA A 70 -2.34 26.22 -12.06
C ALA A 70 -1.51 27.49 -12.33
N GLN A 71 -1.54 28.46 -11.42
CA GLN A 71 -0.72 29.67 -11.51
C GLN A 71 0.78 29.36 -11.36
N ILE A 72 1.16 28.52 -10.39
CA ILE A 72 2.54 28.09 -10.18
C ILE A 72 3.06 27.31 -11.40
N ALA A 73 2.25 26.44 -11.99
CA ALA A 73 2.60 25.72 -13.21
C ALA A 73 2.80 26.67 -14.40
N THR A 74 1.98 27.72 -14.50
CA THR A 74 2.15 28.78 -15.51
C THR A 74 3.46 29.54 -15.31
N ALA A 75 3.81 29.89 -14.06
CA ALA A 75 5.08 30.51 -13.73
C ALA A 75 6.28 29.61 -14.09
N ALA A 76 6.19 28.32 -13.76
CA ALA A 76 7.22 27.34 -14.07
C ALA A 76 7.44 27.20 -15.59
N GLU A 77 6.39 27.19 -16.40
CA GLU A 77 6.55 27.16 -17.85
C GLU A 77 7.16 28.46 -18.39
N ALA A 78 6.77 29.62 -17.84
CA ALA A 78 7.37 30.90 -18.20
C ALA A 78 8.88 30.93 -17.93
N THR A 79 9.37 30.33 -16.83
CA THR A 79 10.83 30.26 -16.55
C THR A 79 11.62 29.57 -17.65
N LYS A 80 11.04 28.53 -18.28
CA LYS A 80 11.65 27.81 -19.40
C LYS A 80 11.62 28.63 -20.67
N GLN A 81 10.45 29.22 -20.99
CA GLN A 81 10.26 30.01 -22.21
C GLN A 81 11.14 31.26 -22.24
N LEU A 82 11.34 31.89 -21.08
CA LEU A 82 12.22 33.06 -20.93
C LEU A 82 13.70 32.70 -20.83
N GLY A 83 14.05 31.41 -20.74
CA GLY A 83 15.44 30.98 -20.61
C GLY A 83 16.11 31.46 -19.32
N LEU A 84 15.37 31.55 -18.21
CA LEU A 84 15.92 31.99 -16.93
C LEU A 84 16.96 31.01 -16.38
N ALA A 85 17.74 31.43 -15.39
CA ALA A 85 18.73 30.57 -14.73
C ALA A 85 18.15 29.19 -14.34
N ARG A 86 18.97 28.14 -14.49
CA ARG A 86 18.55 26.75 -14.26
C ARG A 86 18.04 26.53 -12.83
N GLU A 87 18.63 27.21 -11.85
CA GLU A 87 18.20 27.15 -10.44
C GLU A 87 16.77 27.66 -10.27
N ILE A 88 16.41 28.79 -10.90
CA ILE A 88 15.05 29.35 -10.87
C ILE A 88 14.05 28.40 -11.54
N GLN A 89 14.45 27.77 -12.65
CA GLN A 89 13.61 26.76 -13.29
C GLN A 89 13.37 25.54 -12.39
N LEU A 90 14.39 25.10 -11.64
CA LEU A 90 14.26 24.01 -10.66
C LEU A 90 13.37 24.43 -9.49
N ASP A 91 13.54 25.63 -8.95
CA ASP A 91 12.71 26.18 -7.87
C ASP A 91 11.23 26.27 -8.28
N ALA A 92 10.96 26.70 -9.51
CA ALA A 92 9.60 26.74 -10.01
C ALA A 92 8.99 25.34 -10.15
N GLN A 93 9.77 24.36 -10.63
CA GLN A 93 9.33 22.97 -10.69
C GLN A 93 9.11 22.37 -9.29
N GLU A 94 9.96 22.72 -8.33
CA GLU A 94 9.80 22.33 -6.92
C GLU A 94 8.46 22.83 -6.39
N MET A 95 8.12 24.10 -6.62
CA MET A 95 6.86 24.68 -6.16
C MET A 95 5.64 23.98 -6.80
N VAL A 96 5.73 23.55 -8.06
CA VAL A 96 4.66 22.72 -8.67
C VAL A 96 4.48 21.41 -7.90
N ARG A 97 5.56 20.77 -7.45
CA ARG A 97 5.47 19.52 -6.66
C ARG A 97 4.92 19.75 -5.27
N ARG A 98 5.30 20.84 -4.61
CA ARG A 98 4.70 21.25 -3.33
C ARG A 98 3.20 21.50 -3.47
N ALA A 99 2.78 22.17 -4.54
CA ALA A 99 1.36 22.41 -4.84
C ALA A 99 0.59 21.11 -5.14
N ASP A 100 1.20 20.16 -5.88
CA ASP A 100 0.63 18.83 -6.09
C ASP A 100 0.41 18.08 -4.76
N PHE A 101 1.40 18.11 -3.87
CA PHE A 101 1.34 17.45 -2.57
C PHE A 101 0.30 18.09 -1.64
N ALA A 102 0.27 19.42 -1.56
CA ALA A 102 -0.75 20.16 -0.82
C ALA A 102 -2.16 19.88 -1.35
N LEU A 103 -2.34 19.83 -2.67
CA LEU A 103 -3.63 19.50 -3.28
C LEU A 103 -4.09 18.11 -2.89
N GLY A 104 -3.20 17.11 -2.96
CA GLY A 104 -3.54 15.75 -2.54
C GLY A 104 -3.89 15.66 -1.05
N LYS A 105 -3.20 16.40 -0.16
CA LYS A 105 -3.56 16.48 1.27
C LYS A 105 -4.95 17.10 1.47
N ALA A 106 -5.26 18.20 0.79
CA ALA A 106 -6.57 18.85 0.88
C ALA A 106 -7.70 17.97 0.34
N ILE A 107 -7.45 17.20 -0.73
CA ILE A 107 -8.41 16.22 -1.24
C ILE A 107 -8.64 15.09 -0.22
N ARG A 108 -7.58 14.58 0.43
CA ARG A 108 -7.71 13.56 1.47
C ARG A 108 -8.51 14.06 2.66
N LYS A 109 -8.23 15.27 3.14
CA LYS A 109 -9.00 15.94 4.19
C LYS A 109 -10.48 16.07 3.80
N GLY A 110 -10.77 16.53 2.59
CA GLY A 110 -12.16 16.61 2.10
C GLY A 110 -12.86 15.24 1.95
N GLN A 111 -12.11 14.18 1.67
CA GLN A 111 -12.66 12.81 1.68
C GLN A 111 -12.99 12.31 3.09
N GLU A 112 -12.12 12.62 4.06
CA GLU A 112 -12.34 12.31 5.49
C GLU A 112 -13.55 13.07 6.04
N ASP A 113 -13.68 14.35 5.69
CA ASP A 113 -14.80 15.22 6.07
C ASP A 113 -16.10 14.93 5.28
N GLY A 114 -16.03 14.08 4.27
CA GLY A 114 -17.16 13.68 3.42
C GLY A 114 -17.63 14.74 2.41
N SER A 115 -16.88 15.83 2.21
CA SER A 115 -17.16 16.85 1.19
C SER A 115 -16.73 16.41 -0.22
N ILE A 116 -15.76 15.48 -0.30
CA ILE A 116 -15.24 14.90 -1.54
C ILE A 116 -15.52 13.41 -1.57
N ALA A 117 -15.87 12.88 -2.74
CA ALA A 117 -16.12 11.46 -2.90
C ALA A 117 -14.84 10.62 -2.73
N ALA A 118 -14.94 9.51 -2.00
CA ALA A 118 -13.89 8.51 -1.94
C ALA A 118 -13.88 7.64 -3.22
N ASN A 119 -12.78 6.93 -3.45
CA ASN A 119 -12.66 6.06 -4.62
C ASN A 119 -13.72 4.94 -4.59
N GLY A 120 -14.46 4.77 -5.69
CA GLY A 120 -15.55 3.80 -5.79
C GLY A 120 -16.88 4.25 -5.16
N GLU A 121 -16.94 5.42 -4.53
CA GLU A 121 -18.18 5.97 -3.99
C GLU A 121 -19.05 6.55 -5.12
N ARG A 122 -20.36 6.31 -5.05
CA ARG A 122 -21.32 6.88 -6.01
C ARG A 122 -21.59 8.35 -5.67
N LEU A 123 -21.43 9.23 -6.65
CA LEU A 123 -21.83 10.62 -6.52
C LEU A 123 -23.35 10.71 -6.42
N ASN A 124 -23.83 11.23 -5.30
CA ASN A 124 -25.24 11.50 -5.04
C ASN A 124 -25.68 12.79 -5.76
N LYS A 125 -25.71 12.75 -7.09
CA LYS A 125 -26.13 13.90 -7.91
C LYS A 125 -27.56 14.32 -7.58
N GLY A 126 -27.78 15.60 -7.30
CA GLY A 126 -29.11 16.16 -7.06
C GLY A 126 -29.63 16.04 -5.61
N LEU A 127 -28.76 15.66 -4.66
CA LEU A 127 -29.06 15.73 -3.23
C LEU A 127 -28.46 17.01 -2.60
N PRO A 128 -29.01 17.51 -1.47
CA PRO A 128 -28.54 18.76 -0.84
C PRO A 128 -27.09 18.73 -0.36
N HIS A 129 -26.46 17.55 -0.29
CA HIS A 129 -25.06 17.35 0.05
C HIS A 129 -24.35 16.58 -1.09
N GLU A 130 -24.24 17.21 -2.25
CA GLU A 130 -23.53 16.65 -3.39
C GLU A 130 -22.02 16.71 -3.15
N LYS A 131 -21.39 15.54 -3.07
CA LYS A 131 -19.93 15.43 -2.97
C LYS A 131 -19.27 15.85 -4.27
N THR A 132 -18.13 16.54 -4.19
CA THR A 132 -17.33 16.84 -5.37
C THR A 132 -16.47 15.62 -5.74
N SER A 133 -16.34 15.33 -7.04
CA SER A 133 -15.38 14.31 -7.50
C SER A 133 -13.95 14.84 -7.33
N PRO A 134 -12.98 14.03 -6.86
CA PRO A 134 -11.57 14.43 -6.87
C PRO A 134 -11.08 14.90 -8.24
N ASP A 135 -11.61 14.31 -9.33
CA ASP A 135 -11.26 14.66 -10.71
C ASP A 135 -11.60 16.10 -11.09
N ALA A 136 -12.47 16.78 -10.34
CA ALA A 136 -12.76 18.21 -10.55
C ALA A 136 -11.54 19.11 -10.30
N TYR A 137 -10.54 18.63 -9.56
CA TYR A 137 -9.35 19.39 -9.18
C TYR A 137 -8.11 19.02 -9.99
N PHE A 138 -8.20 18.04 -10.89
CA PHE A 138 -7.06 17.59 -11.70
C PHE A 138 -7.24 18.01 -13.16
N ASN A 139 -6.13 18.34 -13.84
CA ASN A 139 -6.17 18.72 -15.26
C ASN A 139 -6.13 17.51 -16.21
N GLY A 140 -6.48 16.31 -15.71
CA GLY A 140 -6.55 15.06 -16.50
C GLY A 140 -6.28 13.78 -15.69
N GLY A 141 -6.80 12.63 -16.15
CA GLY A 141 -6.84 11.38 -15.36
C GLY A 141 -5.50 10.72 -15.01
N GLY A 142 -4.40 11.06 -15.70
CA GLY A 142 -3.06 10.54 -15.36
C GLY A 142 -2.43 11.21 -14.14
N GLU A 143 -2.90 12.41 -13.78
CA GLU A 143 -2.32 13.23 -12.71
C GLU A 143 -2.75 12.74 -11.32
N THR A 144 -4.00 12.28 -11.21
CA THR A 144 -4.64 11.80 -9.99
C THR A 144 -3.82 10.72 -9.28
N HIS A 145 -3.44 9.65 -10.01
CA HIS A 145 -2.71 8.53 -9.42
C HIS A 145 -1.32 8.92 -8.90
N ALA A 146 -0.62 9.81 -9.61
CA ALA A 146 0.69 10.29 -9.21
C ALA A 146 0.63 11.13 -7.93
N ILE A 147 -0.38 12.01 -7.82
CA ILE A 147 -0.57 12.86 -6.64
C ILE A 147 -0.89 12.00 -5.41
N TYR A 148 -1.83 11.05 -5.50
CA TYR A 148 -2.11 10.14 -4.40
C TYR A 148 -0.88 9.32 -4.00
N SER A 149 -0.08 8.84 -4.95
CA SER A 149 1.16 8.12 -4.65
C SER A 149 2.19 8.97 -3.88
N MET A 150 2.16 10.31 -4.03
CA MET A 150 3.02 11.23 -3.28
C MET A 150 2.47 11.55 -1.90
N VAL A 151 1.17 11.41 -1.64
CA VAL A 151 0.52 11.81 -0.38
C VAL A 151 0.24 10.63 0.55
N ASP A 152 -0.25 9.51 0.02
CA ASP A 152 -0.83 8.44 0.85
C ASP A 152 0.22 7.76 1.74
N GLY A 153 0.18 8.06 3.04
CA GLY A 153 1.16 7.57 4.02
C GLY A 153 2.53 8.25 3.94
N THR A 154 2.63 9.44 3.32
CA THR A 154 3.84 10.28 3.29
C THR A 154 3.74 11.34 4.38
N SER A 155 4.75 11.46 5.25
CA SER A 155 4.88 12.63 6.12
C SER A 155 5.50 13.80 5.38
N ASP A 156 5.34 15.01 5.92
CA ASP A 156 5.90 16.23 5.30
C ASP A 156 7.43 16.14 5.23
N GLU A 157 8.08 15.53 6.23
CA GLU A 157 9.53 15.32 6.26
C GLU A 157 10.01 14.38 5.14
N VAL A 158 9.32 13.25 4.93
CA VAL A 158 9.64 12.30 3.85
C VAL A 158 9.52 12.98 2.49
N PHE A 159 8.49 13.82 2.33
CA PHE A 159 8.27 14.58 1.11
C PHE A 159 9.37 15.62 0.88
N ASP A 160 9.75 16.40 1.90
CA ASP A 160 10.80 17.41 1.81
C ASP A 160 12.17 16.81 1.49
N GLU A 161 12.53 15.68 2.11
CA GLU A 161 13.74 14.96 1.76
C GLU A 161 13.72 14.46 0.31
N ALA A 162 12.59 13.92 -0.15
CA ALA A 162 12.44 13.45 -1.53
C ALA A 162 12.57 14.60 -2.53
N ILE A 163 12.01 15.78 -2.22
CA ILE A 163 12.19 17.00 -3.02
C ILE A 163 13.66 17.38 -3.09
N LYS A 164 14.35 17.40 -1.95
CA LYS A 164 15.77 17.78 -1.88
C LYS A 164 16.62 16.88 -2.76
N GLU A 165 16.49 15.56 -2.64
CA GLU A 165 17.21 14.61 -3.48
C GLU A 165 16.87 14.75 -4.98
N ALA A 166 15.59 14.93 -5.30
CA ALA A 166 15.16 15.10 -6.69
C ALA A 166 15.70 16.41 -7.31
N LYS A 167 15.84 17.46 -6.50
CA LYS A 167 16.44 18.74 -6.89
C LYS A 167 17.95 18.62 -7.08
N ASP A 168 18.65 17.92 -6.18
CA ASP A 168 20.08 17.62 -6.30
C ASP A 168 20.37 16.79 -7.58
N GLU A 169 19.47 15.87 -7.95
CA GLU A 169 19.50 15.12 -9.22
C GLU A 169 19.10 15.97 -10.45
N GLY A 170 18.58 17.19 -10.25
CA GLY A 170 18.05 18.05 -11.32
C GLY A 170 16.78 17.52 -12.00
N ASN A 171 16.08 16.55 -11.38
CA ASN A 171 14.93 15.85 -11.94
C ASN A 171 13.73 15.84 -10.97
N LEU A 172 12.91 16.89 -11.03
CA LEU A 172 11.68 17.04 -10.25
C LEU A 172 10.44 16.49 -10.98
N SER A 173 10.60 15.46 -11.81
CA SER A 173 9.44 14.78 -12.42
C SER A 173 8.62 14.04 -11.36
N ARG A 174 7.29 13.95 -11.55
CA ARG A 174 6.40 13.22 -10.63
C ARG A 174 6.83 11.77 -10.43
N ALA A 175 7.27 11.11 -11.51
CA ALA A 175 7.75 9.74 -11.45
C ALA A 175 8.99 9.60 -10.55
N ASN A 176 9.94 10.55 -10.64
CA ASN A 176 11.11 10.56 -9.75
C ASN A 176 10.70 10.82 -8.29
N MET A 177 9.82 11.80 -8.06
CA MET A 177 9.27 12.08 -6.73
C MET A 177 8.60 10.86 -6.10
N VAL A 178 7.72 10.18 -6.83
CA VAL A 178 7.05 8.96 -6.35
C VAL A 178 8.06 7.86 -6.04
N ARG A 179 9.10 7.68 -6.87
CA ARG A 179 10.17 6.72 -6.62
C ARG A 179 10.89 7.03 -5.30
N LYS A 180 11.34 8.27 -5.11
CA LYS A 180 12.05 8.73 -3.90
C LYS A 180 11.21 8.57 -2.64
N ILE A 181 9.94 8.96 -2.70
CA ILE A 181 9.00 8.79 -1.58
C ILE A 181 8.81 7.31 -1.23
N ARG A 182 8.66 6.42 -2.23
CA ARG A 182 8.52 4.97 -2.00
C ARG A 182 9.77 4.35 -1.39
N GLU A 183 10.96 4.75 -1.84
CA GLU A 183 12.26 4.33 -1.30
C GLU A 183 12.40 4.70 0.19
N LYS A 184 11.81 5.83 0.62
CA LYS A 184 11.84 6.27 2.02
C LYS A 184 10.76 5.62 2.90
N LYS A 185 9.56 5.39 2.36
CA LYS A 185 8.46 4.72 3.08
C LYS A 185 8.71 3.25 3.32
N THR A 186 9.27 2.59 2.31
CA THR A 186 9.53 1.17 2.38
C THR A 186 10.87 1.01 3.09
N PRO A 187 10.94 0.40 4.29
CA PRO A 187 12.24 0.02 4.83
C PRO A 187 12.94 -0.79 3.74
N PRO A 188 14.26 -0.57 3.51
CA PRO A 188 14.97 -1.21 2.43
C PRO A 188 14.63 -2.69 2.46
N SER A 189 14.08 -3.21 1.36
CA SER A 189 13.68 -4.61 1.28
C SER A 189 14.85 -5.43 1.81
N PRO A 190 14.63 -6.32 2.80
CA PRO A 190 15.72 -6.99 3.49
C PRO A 190 16.62 -7.61 2.44
N THR A 191 17.89 -7.23 2.48
CA THR A 191 18.82 -7.66 1.44
C THR A 191 18.89 -9.18 1.45
N ARG A 192 19.43 -9.75 0.38
CA ARG A 192 19.65 -11.19 0.33
C ARG A 192 20.46 -11.69 1.54
N LYS A 193 21.41 -10.86 2.02
CA LYS A 193 22.22 -11.12 3.20
C LYS A 193 21.41 -11.00 4.50
N ASP A 194 20.53 -10.02 4.63
CA ASP A 194 19.67 -9.86 5.81
C ASP A 194 18.71 -11.05 5.94
N ARG A 195 18.13 -11.50 4.82
CA ARG A 195 17.30 -12.71 4.78
C ARG A 195 18.09 -13.97 5.16
N ALA A 196 19.34 -14.08 4.72
CA ALA A 196 20.21 -15.18 5.10
C ALA A 196 20.55 -15.17 6.60
N ASN A 197 20.76 -14.00 7.20
CA ASN A 197 20.98 -13.88 8.63
C ASN A 197 19.72 -14.27 9.42
N HIS A 198 18.55 -13.77 9.03
CA HIS A 198 17.30 -14.14 9.69
C HIS A 198 16.98 -15.64 9.52
N MET A 199 17.28 -16.21 8.34
CA MET A 199 17.21 -17.65 8.11
C MET A 199 18.09 -18.44 9.10
N ARG A 200 19.31 -17.98 9.37
CA ARG A 200 20.23 -18.64 10.32
C ARG A 200 19.64 -18.63 11.72
N ASP A 201 19.13 -17.49 12.18
CA ASP A 201 18.50 -17.37 13.50
C ASP A 201 17.29 -18.31 13.65
N LEU A 202 16.49 -18.47 12.59
CA LEU A 202 15.34 -19.37 12.59
C LEU A 202 15.77 -20.85 12.55
N ALA A 203 16.80 -21.18 11.77
CA ALA A 203 17.36 -22.53 11.72
C ALA A 203 17.94 -22.96 13.08
N GLU A 204 18.63 -22.04 13.77
CA GLU A 204 19.14 -22.26 15.14
C GLU A 204 18.02 -22.49 16.15
N LYS A 205 16.86 -21.83 15.95
CA LYS A 205 15.64 -22.08 16.74
C LYS A 205 14.93 -23.40 16.39
N GLY A 206 15.45 -24.17 15.43
CA GLY A 206 14.91 -25.47 15.04
C GLY A 206 13.76 -25.41 14.04
N TYR A 207 13.60 -24.31 13.29
CA TYR A 207 12.59 -24.22 12.25
C TYR A 207 13.01 -25.03 11.02
N SER A 208 12.06 -25.73 10.39
CA SER A 208 12.27 -26.37 9.08
C SER A 208 12.29 -25.34 7.95
N SER A 209 12.92 -25.67 6.82
CA SER A 209 13.00 -24.75 5.66
C SER A 209 11.62 -24.29 5.16
N ARG A 210 10.56 -25.09 5.35
CA ARG A 210 9.19 -24.69 5.01
C ARG A 210 8.64 -23.63 5.96
N GLN A 211 8.86 -23.81 7.26
CA GLN A 211 8.44 -22.82 8.26
C GLN A 211 9.23 -21.52 8.10
N ILE A 212 10.54 -21.61 7.83
CA ILE A 212 11.39 -20.46 7.51
C ILE A 212 10.86 -19.72 6.29
N ALA A 213 10.43 -20.41 5.24
CA ALA A 213 9.87 -19.79 4.04
C ALA A 213 8.62 -18.96 4.36
N THR A 214 7.70 -19.52 5.15
CA THR A 214 6.51 -18.82 5.63
C THR A 214 6.89 -17.59 6.46
N GLU A 215 7.82 -17.73 7.41
CA GLU A 215 8.24 -16.65 8.30
C GLU A 215 8.93 -15.50 7.54
N LEU A 216 9.75 -15.83 6.55
CA LEU A 216 10.43 -14.84 5.71
C LEU A 216 9.53 -14.26 4.61
N GLY A 217 8.31 -14.78 4.43
CA GLY A 217 7.39 -14.37 3.36
C GLY A 217 7.94 -14.65 1.96
N VAL A 218 8.71 -15.73 1.78
CA VAL A 218 9.33 -16.11 0.50
C VAL A 218 8.96 -17.53 0.10
N HIS A 219 9.15 -17.88 -1.18
CA HIS A 219 8.97 -19.24 -1.65
C HIS A 219 10.01 -20.20 -1.03
N PHE A 220 9.63 -21.45 -0.83
CA PHE A 220 10.49 -22.49 -0.26
C PHE A 220 11.80 -22.70 -1.03
N ASP A 221 11.75 -22.62 -2.36
CA ASP A 221 12.96 -22.74 -3.20
C ASP A 221 13.95 -21.59 -2.98
N THR A 222 13.46 -20.40 -2.64
CA THR A 222 14.30 -19.25 -2.28
C THR A 222 15.08 -19.53 -1.01
N VAL A 223 14.46 -20.16 0.00
CA VAL A 223 15.13 -20.57 1.24
C VAL A 223 16.23 -21.59 0.96
N ARG A 224 15.98 -22.58 0.08
CA ARG A 224 17.01 -23.53 -0.35
C ARG A 224 18.16 -22.87 -1.09
N GLY A 225 17.87 -21.89 -1.94
CA GLY A 225 18.88 -21.08 -2.60
C GLY A 225 19.73 -20.29 -1.60
N LEU A 226 19.10 -19.66 -0.60
CA LEU A 226 19.81 -18.97 0.48
C LEU A 226 20.67 -19.92 1.32
N ALA A 227 20.13 -21.10 1.69
CA ALA A 227 20.87 -22.12 2.43
C ALA A 227 22.17 -22.51 1.71
N ARG A 228 22.08 -22.75 0.39
CA ARG A 228 23.22 -23.12 -0.44
C ARG A 228 24.23 -21.97 -0.57
N ASP A 229 23.74 -20.78 -0.90
CA ASP A 229 24.61 -19.65 -1.21
C ASP A 229 25.34 -19.10 0.03
N PHE A 230 24.72 -19.21 1.21
CA PHE A 230 25.28 -18.73 2.47
C PHE A 230 25.78 -19.86 3.39
N ASN A 231 25.79 -21.10 2.89
CA ASN A 231 26.19 -22.31 3.62
C ASN A 231 25.52 -22.43 5.00
N ILE A 232 24.19 -22.30 5.03
CA ILE A 232 23.38 -22.39 6.25
C ILE A 232 22.81 -23.80 6.34
N ASP A 233 23.12 -24.49 7.42
CA ASP A 233 22.52 -25.80 7.73
C ASP A 233 21.15 -25.61 8.42
N VAL A 234 20.20 -26.49 8.11
CA VAL A 234 18.84 -26.46 8.68
C VAL A 234 18.57 -27.84 9.31
N PRO A 235 18.97 -28.05 10.58
CA PRO A 235 18.94 -29.36 11.23
C PRO A 235 17.54 -29.99 11.27
N ALA A 236 16.52 -29.14 11.37
CA ALA A 236 15.12 -29.58 11.37
C ALA A 236 14.74 -30.33 10.09
N ASP A 237 15.34 -30.02 8.93
CA ASP A 237 15.07 -30.74 7.69
C ASP A 237 15.68 -32.15 7.68
N ALA A 238 16.72 -32.39 8.49
CA ALA A 238 17.30 -33.73 8.67
C ALA A 238 16.44 -34.60 9.59
N ILE A 239 15.83 -33.99 10.61
CA ILE A 239 15.00 -34.67 11.63
C ILE A 239 13.57 -34.88 11.13
N VAL A 240 13.01 -33.91 10.40
CA VAL A 240 11.75 -34.05 9.64
C VAL A 240 12.08 -34.88 8.41
N GLY A 241 12.45 -36.13 8.68
CA GLY A 241 12.97 -37.08 7.73
C GLY A 241 12.06 -37.14 6.51
N ARG A 242 12.71 -37.20 5.34
CA ARG A 242 12.13 -37.47 4.01
C ARG A 242 10.71 -37.95 4.19
N THR A 243 9.72 -37.08 3.95
CA THR A 243 8.31 -37.47 3.99
C THR A 243 8.23 -38.73 3.14
N ARG A 244 8.17 -39.90 3.79
CA ARG A 244 8.19 -41.17 3.07
C ARG A 244 6.99 -41.05 2.16
N ARG A 245 7.22 -41.19 0.86
CA ARG A 245 6.14 -41.21 -0.11
C ARG A 245 5.13 -42.20 0.46
N ILE A 246 3.94 -41.70 0.78
CA ILE A 246 2.92 -42.52 1.38
C ILE A 246 2.67 -43.64 0.39
N ASP A 247 2.95 -44.86 0.81
CA ASP A 247 2.63 -46.03 0.03
C ASP A 247 1.13 -46.24 0.14
N HIS A 248 0.41 -45.59 -0.78
CA HIS A 248 -1.04 -45.61 -0.82
C HIS A 248 -1.55 -47.04 -0.99
N THR A 249 -0.80 -47.92 -1.68
CA THR A 249 -1.18 -49.33 -1.83
C THR A 249 -1.15 -50.02 -0.48
N HIS A 250 -0.05 -49.87 0.27
CA HIS A 250 0.07 -50.46 1.60
C HIS A 250 -1.02 -49.96 2.58
N MET A 251 -1.35 -48.66 2.53
CA MET A 251 -2.43 -48.11 3.36
C MET A 251 -3.79 -48.73 3.05
N VAL A 252 -4.10 -48.94 1.77
CA VAL A 252 -5.34 -49.58 1.34
C VAL A 252 -5.38 -51.03 1.77
N GLU A 253 -4.29 -51.77 1.60
CA GLU A 253 -4.16 -53.16 2.06
C GLU A 253 -4.36 -53.30 3.58
N SER A 254 -3.73 -52.43 4.37
CA SER A 254 -3.91 -52.39 5.82
C SER A 254 -5.36 -52.12 6.20
N THR A 255 -5.99 -51.13 5.56
CA THR A 255 -7.38 -50.75 5.85
C THR A 255 -8.35 -51.88 5.51
N VAL A 256 -8.16 -52.57 4.38
CA VAL A 256 -8.98 -53.73 4.00
C VAL A 256 -8.82 -54.85 5.02
N THR A 257 -7.59 -55.12 5.46
CA THR A 257 -7.31 -56.14 6.49
C THR A 257 -7.99 -55.81 7.81
N ASP A 258 -7.91 -54.55 8.25
CA ASP A 258 -8.54 -54.10 9.50
C ASP A 258 -10.08 -54.22 9.44
N LEU A 259 -10.69 -53.90 8.30
CA LEU A 259 -12.13 -54.05 8.11
C LEU A 259 -12.57 -55.52 8.14
N VAL A 260 -11.82 -56.41 7.49
CA VAL A 260 -12.11 -57.86 7.52
C VAL A 260 -12.04 -58.38 8.96
N ASN A 261 -10.96 -58.07 9.67
CA ASN A 261 -10.81 -58.47 11.08
C ASN A 261 -11.93 -57.91 11.97
N THR A 262 -12.39 -56.68 11.70
CA THR A 262 -13.48 -56.06 12.44
C THR A 262 -14.81 -56.80 12.23
N VAL A 263 -15.13 -57.17 10.99
CA VAL A 263 -16.34 -57.94 10.67
C VAL A 263 -16.30 -59.32 11.33
N GLU A 264 -15.18 -60.03 11.21
CA GLU A 264 -15.01 -61.34 11.84
C GLU A 264 -15.16 -61.26 13.37
N PHE A 265 -14.61 -60.22 14.00
CA PHE A 265 -14.75 -60.01 15.43
C PHE A 265 -16.21 -59.80 15.83
N ILE A 266 -16.94 -58.94 15.11
CA ILE A 266 -18.37 -58.66 15.37
C ILE A 266 -19.20 -59.93 15.25
N GLU A 267 -19.02 -60.71 14.19
CA GLU A 267 -19.79 -61.93 13.95
C GLU A 267 -19.53 -63.03 14.99
N ALA A 268 -18.27 -63.16 15.44
CA ALA A 268 -17.88 -64.23 16.35
C ALA A 268 -18.13 -63.92 17.84
N HIS A 269 -18.12 -62.65 18.25
CA HIS A 269 -18.05 -62.29 19.68
C HIS A 269 -19.19 -61.39 20.17
N ILE A 270 -20.00 -60.81 19.29
CA ILE A 270 -21.08 -59.89 19.71
C ILE A 270 -22.42 -60.61 19.67
N ASP A 271 -22.96 -60.91 20.86
CA ASP A 271 -24.36 -61.33 21.03
C ASP A 271 -25.24 -60.10 21.25
N LEU A 272 -26.01 -59.72 20.23
CA LEU A 272 -26.88 -58.53 20.27
C LEU A 272 -27.93 -58.58 21.39
N ASN A 273 -28.25 -59.75 21.93
CA ASN A 273 -29.19 -59.87 23.05
C ASN A 273 -28.60 -59.38 24.38
N GLN A 274 -27.27 -59.20 24.44
CA GLN A 274 -26.54 -58.76 25.63
C GLN A 274 -26.06 -57.31 25.52
N VAL A 275 -26.33 -56.65 24.38
CA VAL A 275 -25.91 -55.27 24.12
C VAL A 275 -26.95 -54.31 24.70
N ASP A 276 -26.49 -53.32 25.47
CA ASP A 276 -27.35 -52.21 25.88
C ASP A 276 -27.67 -51.32 24.68
N LEU A 277 -28.95 -51.26 24.31
CA LEU A 277 -29.41 -50.55 23.12
C LEU A 277 -29.74 -49.07 23.39
N ALA A 278 -29.44 -48.54 24.57
CA ALA A 278 -29.65 -47.13 24.89
C ALA A 278 -28.93 -46.16 23.92
N GLU A 279 -27.79 -46.56 23.36
CA GLU A 279 -26.97 -45.77 22.43
C GLU A 279 -27.03 -46.28 20.97
N ALA A 280 -27.92 -47.24 20.67
CA ALA A 280 -27.93 -47.93 19.38
C ALA A 280 -28.06 -46.98 18.18
N ASP A 281 -28.85 -45.91 18.31
CA ASP A 281 -29.06 -44.93 17.24
C ASP A 281 -27.77 -44.18 16.85
N GLU A 282 -26.90 -43.87 17.82
CA GLU A 282 -25.62 -43.20 17.55
C GLU A 282 -24.64 -44.13 16.83
N TRP A 283 -24.56 -45.39 17.25
CA TRP A 283 -23.72 -46.40 16.60
C TRP A 283 -24.18 -46.68 15.18
N VAL A 284 -25.49 -46.82 14.96
CA VAL A 284 -26.06 -47.03 13.62
C VAL A 284 -25.75 -45.85 12.69
N SER A 285 -25.83 -44.61 13.20
CA SER A 285 -25.48 -43.41 12.43
C SER A 285 -23.99 -43.42 12.01
N SER A 286 -23.09 -43.68 12.96
CA SER A 286 -21.64 -43.74 12.72
C SER A 286 -21.24 -44.86 11.74
N LEU A 287 -21.83 -46.05 11.88
CA LEU A 287 -21.64 -47.17 10.96
C LEU A 287 -22.16 -46.85 9.56
N THR A 288 -23.33 -46.19 9.46
CA THR A 288 -23.90 -45.78 8.18
C THR A 288 -22.99 -44.80 7.43
N ASP A 289 -22.41 -43.82 8.13
CA ASP A 289 -21.50 -42.86 7.53
C ASP A 289 -20.16 -43.49 7.11
N SER A 290 -19.65 -44.42 7.91
CA SER A 290 -18.48 -45.23 7.57
C SER A 290 -18.71 -46.07 6.31
N ILE A 291 -19.86 -46.74 6.21
CA ILE A 291 -20.27 -47.52 5.02
C ILE A 291 -20.39 -46.60 3.80
N ARG A 292 -20.95 -45.39 3.93
CA ARG A 292 -21.03 -44.42 2.83
C ARG A 292 -19.64 -44.00 2.35
N ALA A 293 -18.71 -43.73 3.26
CA ALA A 293 -17.33 -43.37 2.92
C ALA A 293 -16.61 -44.51 2.20
N LEU A 294 -16.74 -45.74 2.70
CA LEU A 294 -16.17 -46.94 2.07
C LEU A 294 -16.76 -47.21 0.69
N ASN A 295 -18.08 -47.05 0.51
CA ASN A 295 -18.72 -47.21 -0.79
C ASN A 295 -18.24 -46.18 -1.82
N ARG A 296 -18.03 -44.92 -1.41
CA ARG A 296 -17.41 -43.89 -2.28
C ARG A 296 -15.99 -44.29 -2.66
N PHE A 297 -15.21 -44.78 -1.71
CA PHE A 297 -13.84 -45.23 -1.94
C PHE A 297 -13.78 -46.42 -2.91
N VAL A 298 -14.62 -47.44 -2.71
CA VAL A 298 -14.76 -48.60 -3.62
C VAL A 298 -15.15 -48.14 -5.03
N LYS A 299 -16.09 -47.19 -5.15
CA LYS A 299 -16.48 -46.63 -6.45
C LYS A 299 -15.29 -45.97 -7.16
N GLN A 300 -14.48 -45.20 -6.44
CA GLN A 300 -13.26 -44.58 -6.99
C GLN A 300 -12.24 -45.63 -7.46
N ILE A 301 -12.06 -46.73 -6.72
CA ILE A 301 -11.19 -47.84 -7.17
C ILE A 301 -11.73 -48.44 -8.47
N LYS A 302 -13.02 -48.80 -8.53
CA LYS A 302 -13.64 -49.41 -9.72
C LYS A 302 -13.51 -48.54 -10.97
N GLU A 303 -13.78 -47.24 -10.83
CA GLU A 303 -13.61 -46.26 -11.90
C GLU A 303 -12.17 -46.20 -12.44
N LYS A 304 -11.17 -46.43 -11.58
CA LYS A 304 -9.76 -46.44 -11.96
C LYS A 304 -9.27 -47.78 -12.48
N THR A 305 -9.90 -48.90 -12.10
CA THR A 305 -9.49 -50.25 -12.52
C THR A 305 -10.20 -50.75 -13.78
N HIS A 306 -11.15 -49.99 -14.36
CA HIS A 306 -11.97 -50.41 -15.50
C HIS A 306 -12.66 -51.77 -15.29
N VAL A 307 -13.13 -52.02 -14.06
CA VAL A 307 -13.96 -53.18 -13.67
C VAL A 307 -15.36 -52.70 -13.32
#